data_AF-A0A6G0S038-F1
#
_entry.id   AF-A0A6G0S038-F1
#
_cell.length_a   1.000
_cell.length_b   1.000
_cell.length_c   1.000
_cell.angle_alpha   90.00
_cell.angle_beta   90.00
_cell.angle_gamma   90.00
#
_symmetry.space_group_name_H-M   'P 1'
#
loop_
_entity.id
_entity.type
_entity.pdbx_description
1 polymer ?
#
loop_
_entity_poly.entity_id
_entity_poly.type
_entity_poly.pdbx_seq_one_letter_code
_entity_poly.pdbx_strand_id
1 'polypeptide(L)'
;MPEDFKFPQLDALGVSRLWRLDNPAAGFPPFRALHTSDFVAGNRKMYSEWSVLVRHITTGVEVGGAEMQRPDCQETTDRLCYEGMTNVPLKQSAHPHKQRPERAVTTLRRIREAIHDADPEAHSIPFRHMKRNKALVSS
;
A
#
# COMPACT_ATOMS: atom_id res chain seq x y z
N MET A 1 1.35 18.03 7.18
CA MET A 1 1.82 18.29 5.80
C MET A 1 1.27 19.61 5.31
N PRO A 2 1.95 20.32 4.39
CA PRO A 2 1.43 21.54 3.76
C PRO A 2 0.08 21.31 3.05
N GLU A 3 -0.79 22.32 3.03
CA GLU A 3 -2.14 22.21 2.44
C GLU A 3 -2.12 22.00 0.93
N ASP A 4 -1.13 22.58 0.24
CA ASP A 4 -0.93 22.50 -1.19
C ASP A 4 -0.17 21.25 -1.63
N PHE A 5 0.28 20.40 -0.69
CA PHE A 5 1.01 19.18 -0.99
C PHE A 5 0.27 18.29 -1.99
N LYS A 6 0.99 17.82 -3.02
CA LYS A 6 0.49 16.88 -4.02
C LYS A 6 1.33 15.62 -3.98
N PHE A 7 0.65 14.48 -3.89
CA PHE A 7 1.31 13.18 -4.03
C PHE A 7 1.88 13.04 -5.45
N PRO A 8 3.19 12.75 -5.60
CA PRO A 8 3.77 12.46 -6.89
C PRO A 8 3.26 11.12 -7.43
N GLN A 9 3.21 10.98 -8.75
CA GLN A 9 2.87 9.71 -9.39
C GLN A 9 4.12 8.84 -9.51
N LEU A 10 4.35 7.99 -8.51
CA LEU A 10 5.50 7.10 -8.44
C LEU A 10 5.12 5.65 -8.74
N ASP A 11 6.13 4.84 -9.03
CA ASP A 11 6.05 3.38 -9.02
C ASP A 11 6.25 2.82 -7.60
N ALA A 12 6.17 1.50 -7.44
CA ALA A 12 6.31 0.84 -6.14
C ALA A 12 7.67 1.10 -5.48
N LEU A 13 8.74 1.24 -6.28
CA LEU A 13 10.08 1.54 -5.81
C LEU A 13 10.18 2.97 -5.25
N GLY A 14 9.67 3.95 -6.01
CA GLY A 14 9.63 5.35 -5.57
C GLY A 14 8.81 5.54 -4.29
N VAL A 15 7.68 4.84 -4.17
CA VAL A 15 6.90 4.83 -2.92
C VAL A 15 7.70 4.20 -1.78
N SER A 16 8.36 3.06 -2.00
CA SER A 16 9.18 2.39 -0.97
C SER A 16 10.31 3.28 -0.46
N ARG A 17 10.97 4.03 -1.35
CA ARG A 17 12.00 5.02 -1.01
C ARG A 17 11.44 6.13 -0.14
N LEU A 18 10.38 6.82 -0.57
CA LEU A 18 9.76 7.91 0.22
C LEU A 18 9.13 7.43 1.53
N TRP A 19 8.72 6.17 1.60
CA TRP A 19 8.13 5.60 2.80
C TRP A 19 9.16 5.36 3.90
N ARG A 20 10.35 4.90 3.53
CA ARG A 20 11.36 4.40 4.47
C ARG A 20 12.49 5.39 4.73
N LEU A 21 12.86 6.18 3.71
CA LEU A 21 13.98 7.12 3.76
C LEU A 21 13.48 8.55 3.94
N ASP A 22 14.26 9.32 4.68
CA ASP A 22 14.05 10.76 4.81
C ASP A 22 14.24 11.41 3.43
N ASN A 23 13.44 12.42 3.11
CA ASN A 23 13.63 13.22 1.91
C ASN A 23 14.07 14.64 2.31
N PRO A 24 15.36 14.84 2.64
CA PRO A 24 15.85 16.13 3.09
C PRO A 24 15.69 17.23 2.02
N ALA A 25 15.73 16.87 0.73
CA ALA A 25 15.53 17.82 -0.37
C ALA A 25 14.10 18.37 -0.43
N ALA A 26 13.11 17.60 0.02
CA ALA A 26 11.72 18.04 0.11
C ALA A 26 11.34 18.56 1.50
N GLY A 27 12.23 18.46 2.49
CA GLY A 27 11.98 18.90 3.86
C GLY A 27 10.93 18.08 4.62
N PHE A 28 10.64 16.85 4.17
CA PHE A 28 9.63 16.00 4.80
C PHE A 28 10.26 14.77 5.47
N PRO A 29 9.73 14.36 6.64
CA PRO A 29 10.10 13.10 7.27
C PRO A 29 9.66 11.92 6.38
N PRO A 30 10.16 10.70 6.63
CA PRO A 30 9.77 9.53 5.87
C PRO A 30 8.29 9.27 6.11
N PHE A 31 7.54 8.82 5.09
CA PHE A 31 6.08 8.76 5.19
C PHE A 31 5.58 7.79 6.27
N ARG A 32 6.41 6.81 6.67
CA ARG A 32 6.12 5.92 7.82
C ARG A 32 6.05 6.64 9.17
N ALA A 33 6.66 7.81 9.30
CA ALA A 33 6.66 8.61 10.53
C ALA A 33 5.46 9.57 10.60
N LEU A 34 4.66 9.64 9.54
CA LEU A 34 3.46 10.48 9.44
C LEU A 34 2.23 9.68 9.85
N HIS A 35 1.16 10.41 10.16
CA HIS A 35 -0.16 9.87 10.38
C HIS A 35 -1.15 10.37 9.32
N THR A 36 -2.24 9.64 9.10
CA THR A 36 -3.27 10.01 8.12
C THR A 36 -3.88 11.39 8.41
N SER A 37 -3.95 11.79 9.68
CA SER A 37 -4.42 13.12 10.10
C SER A 37 -3.52 14.27 9.62
N ASP A 38 -2.25 13.99 9.32
CA ASP A 38 -1.30 15.01 8.88
C ASP A 38 -1.58 15.49 7.45
N PHE A 39 -2.50 14.81 6.74
CA PHE A 39 -2.90 15.10 5.38
C PHE A 39 -4.32 15.68 5.32
N VAL A 40 -4.51 16.64 4.41
CA VAL A 40 -5.84 17.13 4.02
C VAL A 40 -6.70 15.99 3.47
N ALA A 41 -8.02 16.11 3.59
CA ALA A 41 -8.97 15.02 3.27
C ALA A 41 -8.74 14.37 1.89
N GLY A 42 -8.46 15.17 0.86
CA GLY A 42 -8.20 14.68 -0.51
C GLY A 42 -6.93 13.82 -0.64
N ASN A 43 -5.98 13.97 0.28
CA ASN A 43 -4.68 13.29 0.25
C ASN A 43 -4.64 12.03 1.14
N ARG A 44 -5.56 11.90 2.09
CA ARG A 44 -5.63 10.76 3.03
C ARG A 44 -5.73 9.42 2.33
N LYS A 45 -6.56 9.34 1.28
CA LYS A 45 -6.74 8.10 0.51
C LYS A 45 -5.43 7.62 -0.11
N MET A 46 -4.68 8.53 -0.75
CA MET A 46 -3.41 8.19 -1.40
C MET A 46 -2.37 7.75 -0.38
N TYR A 47 -2.29 8.43 0.77
CA TYR A 47 -1.44 8.00 1.88
C TYR A 47 -1.76 6.57 2.33
N SER A 48 -3.04 6.25 2.51
CA SER A 48 -3.47 4.89 2.87
C SER A 48 -3.16 3.87 1.78
N GLU A 49 -3.30 4.22 0.50
CA GLU A 49 -2.91 3.34 -0.62
C GLU A 49 -1.40 3.04 -0.60
N TRP A 50 -0.56 4.06 -0.38
CA TRP A 50 0.88 3.87 -0.26
C TRP A 50 1.26 3.02 0.96
N SER A 51 0.61 3.26 2.10
CA SER A 51 0.79 2.46 3.33
C SER A 51 0.51 0.97 3.08
N VAL A 52 -0.63 0.67 2.44
CA VAL A 52 -1.02 -0.71 2.13
C VAL A 52 -0.05 -1.35 1.15
N LEU A 53 0.40 -0.62 0.11
CA LEU A 53 1.40 -1.14 -0.82
C LEU A 53 2.69 -1.51 -0.12
N VAL A 54 3.24 -0.62 0.71
CA VAL A 54 4.51 -0.91 1.42
C VAL A 54 4.34 -2.04 2.42
N ARG A 55 3.16 -2.18 3.04
CA ARG A 55 2.84 -3.33 3.89
C ARG A 55 2.91 -4.65 3.12
N HIS A 56 2.32 -4.71 1.92
CA HIS A 56 2.44 -5.91 1.07
C HIS A 56 3.89 -6.21 0.72
N ILE A 57 4.67 -5.20 0.33
CA ILE A 57 6.10 -5.38 0.03
C ILE A 57 6.86 -5.93 1.25
N THR A 58 6.63 -5.37 2.43
CA THR A 58 7.26 -5.85 3.68
C THR A 58 6.86 -7.30 3.99
N THR A 59 5.58 -7.66 3.86
CA THR A 59 5.16 -9.06 4.01
C THR A 59 5.80 -9.98 2.97
N GLY A 60 6.00 -9.50 1.73
CA GLY A 60 6.73 -10.26 0.71
C GLY A 60 8.19 -10.52 1.09
N VAL A 61 8.87 -9.55 1.72
CA VAL A 61 10.25 -9.75 2.22
C VAL A 61 10.26 -10.86 3.26
N GLU A 62 9.34 -10.81 4.22
CA GLU A 62 9.23 -11.80 5.30
C GLU A 62 8.93 -13.21 4.76
N VAL A 63 8.04 -13.33 3.77
CA VAL A 63 7.74 -14.60 3.08
C VAL A 63 8.97 -15.15 2.34
N GLY A 64 9.84 -14.28 1.83
CA GLY A 64 11.10 -14.66 1.20
C GLY A 64 12.16 -15.20 2.16
N GLY A 65 11.91 -15.15 3.48
CA GLY A 65 12.87 -15.56 4.50
C GLY A 65 13.93 -14.51 4.81
N ALA A 66 13.83 -13.31 4.23
CA ALA A 66 14.70 -12.20 4.60
C ALA A 66 14.17 -11.49 5.86
N GLU A 67 15.10 -11.16 6.76
CA GLU A 67 14.78 -10.35 7.92
C GLU A 67 14.52 -8.90 7.47
N MET A 68 13.37 -8.35 7.88
CA MET A 68 13.02 -6.97 7.58
C MET A 68 13.93 -6.02 8.36
N GLN A 69 14.98 -5.55 7.71
CA GLN A 69 15.87 -4.54 8.28
C GLN A 69 15.25 -3.14 8.14
N ARG A 70 15.51 -2.27 9.12
CA ARG A 70 15.20 -0.84 8.99
C ARG A 70 16.20 -0.24 7.99
N PRO A 71 15.79 0.17 6.78
CA PRO A 71 16.75 0.65 5.80
C PRO A 71 17.27 2.01 6.22
N ASP A 72 18.58 2.18 6.07
CA ASP A 72 19.35 3.40 6.32
C ASP A 72 19.77 4.08 5.00
N CYS A 73 19.83 3.33 3.90
CA CYS A 73 20.22 3.84 2.59
C CYS A 73 19.29 3.41 1.44
N GLN A 74 19.49 4.02 0.28
CA GLN A 74 18.73 3.71 -0.95
C GLN A 74 18.93 2.27 -1.41
N GLU A 75 20.17 1.76 -1.39
CA GLU A 75 20.49 0.41 -1.85
C GLU A 75 19.72 -0.66 -1.08
N THR A 76 19.75 -0.61 0.26
CA THR A 76 18.99 -1.52 1.13
C THR A 76 17.48 -1.40 0.88
N THR A 77 16.97 -0.18 0.69
CA THR A 77 15.55 0.05 0.42
C THR A 77 15.12 -0.57 -0.91
N ASP A 78 15.94 -0.41 -1.95
CA ASP A 78 15.70 -0.93 -3.28
C ASP A 78 15.71 -2.45 -3.28
N ARG A 79 16.74 -3.05 -2.66
CA ARG A 79 16.87 -4.50 -2.52
C ARG A 79 15.62 -5.10 -1.86
N LEU A 80 15.20 -4.56 -0.72
CA LEU A 80 14.01 -5.01 0.00
C LEU A 80 12.72 -4.80 -0.81
N CYS A 81 12.66 -3.74 -1.64
CA CYS A 81 11.54 -3.55 -2.55
C CYS A 81 11.50 -4.65 -3.62
N TYR A 82 12.63 -4.95 -4.27
CA TYR A 82 12.69 -6.00 -5.30
C TYR A 82 12.40 -7.38 -4.73
N GLU A 83 12.98 -7.70 -3.57
CA GLU A 83 12.76 -8.96 -2.87
C GLU A 83 11.29 -9.11 -2.46
N GLY A 84 10.72 -8.09 -1.83
CA GLY A 84 9.31 -8.08 -1.47
C GLY A 84 8.40 -8.25 -2.69
N MET A 85 8.65 -7.51 -3.77
CA MET A 85 7.87 -7.60 -4.99
C MET A 85 7.97 -8.95 -5.71
N THR A 86 9.06 -9.70 -5.50
CA THR A 86 9.22 -11.06 -6.06
C THR A 86 8.31 -12.07 -5.36
N ASN A 87 8.04 -11.87 -4.07
CA ASN A 87 7.28 -12.80 -3.23
C ASN A 87 5.83 -12.38 -3.01
N VAL A 88 5.45 -11.14 -3.37
CA VAL A 88 4.06 -10.69 -3.31
C VAL A 88 3.26 -11.30 -4.47
N PRO A 89 2.06 -11.84 -4.20
CA PRO A 89 1.14 -12.23 -5.27
C PRO A 89 0.83 -11.04 -6.18
N LEU A 90 1.24 -11.13 -7.44
CA LEU A 90 1.08 -10.06 -8.41
C LEU A 90 0.54 -10.64 -9.73
N LYS A 91 -0.69 -10.26 -10.07
CA LYS A 91 -1.31 -10.64 -11.35
C LYS A 91 -0.50 -10.08 -12.50
N GLN A 92 -0.35 -10.78 -13.62
CA GLN A 92 0.40 -10.27 -14.77
C GLN A 92 -0.16 -8.95 -15.31
N SER A 93 0.72 -8.09 -15.84
CA SER A 93 0.30 -6.85 -16.47
C SER A 93 -0.40 -7.19 -17.78
N ALA A 94 -1.56 -6.56 -18.04
CA ALA A 94 -2.20 -6.65 -19.35
C ALA A 94 -1.33 -6.05 -20.48
N HIS A 95 -0.32 -5.24 -20.14
CA HIS A 95 0.56 -4.59 -21.10
C HIS A 95 2.04 -4.74 -20.67
N PRO A 96 2.64 -5.94 -20.81
CA PRO A 96 3.99 -6.23 -20.32
C PRO A 96 5.08 -5.48 -21.09
N HIS A 97 4.80 -5.01 -22.31
CA HIS A 97 5.77 -4.31 -23.16
C HIS A 97 5.87 -2.80 -22.94
N LYS A 98 5.11 -2.22 -21.98
CA LYS A 98 5.22 -0.78 -21.70
C LYS A 98 6.57 -0.46 -21.09
N GLN A 99 7.30 0.47 -21.70
CA GLN A 99 8.61 0.91 -21.20
C GLN A 99 8.53 1.77 -19.94
N ARG A 100 7.36 2.40 -19.66
CA ARG A 100 7.18 3.23 -18.47
C ARG A 100 6.89 2.35 -17.24
N PRO A 101 7.56 2.60 -16.10
CA PRO A 101 7.21 1.97 -14.84
C PRO A 101 5.73 2.11 -14.51
N GLU A 102 5.13 1.03 -14.03
CA GLU A 102 3.74 1.02 -13.59
C GLU A 102 3.56 1.91 -12.35
N ARG A 103 2.44 2.64 -12.28
CA ARG A 103 2.12 3.47 -11.11
C ARG A 103 1.84 2.58 -9.90
N ALA A 104 2.29 3.01 -8.73
CA ALA A 104 2.10 2.34 -7.45
C ALA A 104 0.63 1.91 -7.19
N VAL A 105 -0.33 2.77 -7.52
CA VAL A 105 -1.77 2.47 -7.37
C VAL A 105 -2.23 1.32 -8.28
N THR A 106 -1.67 1.21 -9.48
CA THR A 106 -1.97 0.13 -10.42
C THR A 106 -1.31 -1.16 -9.96
N THR A 107 -0.07 -1.10 -9.47
CA THR A 107 0.60 -2.25 -8.86
C THR A 107 -0.19 -2.78 -7.67
N LEU A 108 -0.62 -1.90 -6.75
CA LEU A 108 -1.45 -2.29 -5.61
C LEU A 108 -2.78 -2.91 -6.04
N ARG A 109 -3.42 -2.38 -7.09
CA ARG A 109 -4.63 -2.97 -7.65
C ARG A 109 -4.39 -4.40 -8.11
N ARG A 110 -3.31 -4.67 -8.84
CA ARG A 110 -2.96 -6.02 -9.32
C ARG A 110 -2.62 -6.99 -8.18
N ILE A 111 -2.03 -6.49 -7.09
CA ILE A 111 -1.83 -7.28 -5.87
C ILE A 111 -3.18 -7.71 -5.28
N ARG A 112 -4.11 -6.75 -5.12
CA ARG A 112 -5.46 -7.04 -4.60
C ARG A 112 -6.22 -8.02 -5.48
N GLU A 113 -6.14 -7.85 -6.80
CA GLU A 113 -6.75 -8.79 -7.77
C GLU A 113 -6.14 -10.19 -7.64
N ALA A 114 -4.82 -10.31 -7.50
CA ALA A 114 -4.17 -11.62 -7.31
C ALA A 114 -4.57 -12.30 -5.99
N ILE A 115 -4.66 -11.53 -4.90
CA ILE A 115 -5.11 -12.05 -3.60
C ILE A 115 -6.56 -12.53 -3.69
N HIS A 116 -7.44 -11.74 -4.31
CA HIS A 116 -8.84 -12.12 -4.50
C HIS A 116 -9.00 -13.34 -5.43
N ASP A 117 -8.21 -13.45 -6.48
CA ASP A 117 -8.24 -14.62 -7.38
C ASP A 117 -7.77 -15.91 -6.67
N ALA A 118 -6.84 -15.79 -5.69
CA ALA A 118 -6.33 -16.91 -4.91
C ALA A 118 -7.29 -17.34 -3.78
N ASP A 119 -8.00 -16.38 -3.18
CA ASP A 119 -9.04 -16.63 -2.18
C ASP A 119 -10.19 -15.63 -2.36
N PRO A 120 -11.23 -16.00 -3.14
CA PRO A 120 -12.40 -15.15 -3.37
C PRO A 120 -13.18 -14.82 -2.09
N GLU A 121 -13.03 -15.62 -1.04
CA GLU A 121 -13.73 -15.49 0.23
C GLU A 121 -12.91 -14.73 1.30
N ALA A 122 -11.64 -14.38 1.03
CA ALA A 122 -10.78 -13.65 1.98
C ALA A 122 -11.36 -12.32 2.48
N HIS A 123 -12.30 -11.73 1.74
CA HIS A 123 -13.02 -10.52 2.10
C HIS A 123 -14.54 -10.69 2.21
N SER A 124 -15.06 -11.92 2.15
CA SER A 124 -16.47 -12.15 2.41
C SER A 124 -16.72 -12.02 3.91
N ILE A 125 -17.18 -10.84 4.34
CA ILE A 125 -17.92 -10.76 5.60
C ILE A 125 -19.27 -11.38 5.27
N PRO A 126 -19.60 -12.59 5.78
CA PRO A 126 -20.90 -13.18 5.52
C PRO A 126 -21.96 -12.15 5.93
N PHE A 127 -22.81 -11.78 4.98
CA PHE A 127 -23.87 -10.81 5.18
C PHE A 127 -24.77 -11.30 6.32
N ARG A 128 -24.55 -10.81 7.54
CA ARG A 128 -25.44 -11.07 8.66
C ARG A 128 -26.64 -10.17 8.49
N HIS A 129 -27.77 -10.75 8.09
CA HIS A 129 -29.06 -10.08 8.16
C HIS A 129 -29.34 -9.68 9.63
N MET A 130 -29.05 -8.44 10.00
CA MET A 130 -29.46 -7.90 11.30
C MET A 130 -30.98 -7.92 11.35
N LYS A 131 -31.57 -8.88 12.08
CA LYS A 131 -32.97 -8.80 12.50
C LYS A 131 -33.11 -7.58 13.40
N ARG A 132 -33.65 -6.48 12.86
CA ARG A 132 -34.22 -5.39 13.68
C ARG A 132 -35.39 -6.01 14.45
N ASN A 133 -35.19 -6.27 15.74
CA ASN A 133 -36.33 -6.51 16.63
C ASN A 133 -37.15 -5.23 16.66
N LYS A 134 -38.34 -5.27 16.06
CA LYS A 134 -39.35 -4.22 16.25
C LYS A 134 -39.66 -4.18 17.74
N ALA A 135 -39.26 -3.10 18.41
CA ALA A 135 -39.75 -2.81 19.75
C ALA A 135 -41.28 -2.68 19.64
N LEU A 136 -41.99 -3.59 20.29
CA LEU A 136 -43.41 -3.46 20.56
C LEU A 136 -43.57 -2.24 21.47
N VAL A 137 -44.11 -1.16 20.91
CA VAL A 137 -44.66 -0.05 21.68
C VAL A 137 -45.99 -0.55 22.22
N SER A 138 -46.03 -0.86 23.51
CA SER A 138 -47.28 -1.10 24.24
C SER A 138 -47.83 0.24 24.70
N SER A 139 -49.08 0.52 24.34
CA SER A 139 -49.90 1.66 24.77
C SER A 139 -50.29 1.59 26.24
#